data_AF-A0A7G9YSF4-F1
#
_entry.id   AF-A0A7G9YSF4-F1
#
_cell.length_a   1.000
_cell.length_b   1.000
_cell.length_c   1.000
_cell.angle_alpha   90.00
_cell.angle_beta   90.00
_cell.angle_gamma   90.00
#
_symmetry.space_group_name_H-M   'P 1'
#
loop_
_entity.id
_entity.type
_entity.pdbx_description
1 polymer ?
#
loop_
_entity_poly.entity_id
_entity_poly.type
_entity_poly.pdbx_seq_one_letter_code
_entity_poly.pdbx_strand_id
1 'polypeptide(L)'
;MDRQGDCWIYIAKKTDTKLHLAHSTGKRVQATADELMKTVRKRGKIPTKDEKATFASDGNVQYTSAILENFDVETINYGQLVKEREGGRVVGKTRTIIFGEVDDVDIDTVYIERYNLTLRHGISRLVRKSLCFSKCKEMLDNHLDVYQCYNNLIRVNSALTIKTEKGEKNIVRTPCIAEGITDHIWTWEELLMFKTGHET
;
A
#
# COMPACT_ATOMS: atom_id res chain seq x y z
N MET A 1 -20.83 8.61 -9.07
CA MET A 1 -20.39 7.29 -8.57
C MET A 1 -20.33 6.31 -9.72
N ASP A 2 -19.13 5.85 -10.05
CA ASP A 2 -18.90 4.77 -11.02
C ASP A 2 -19.19 3.41 -10.38
N ARG A 3 -20.45 2.98 -10.41
CA ARG A 3 -20.86 1.70 -9.82
C ARG A 3 -20.39 0.48 -10.61
N GLN A 4 -20.12 0.64 -11.91
CA GLN A 4 -19.78 -0.43 -12.85
C GLN A 4 -18.74 0.04 -13.88
N GLY A 5 -18.01 -0.90 -14.47
CA GLY A 5 -16.98 -0.64 -15.51
C GLY A 5 -15.55 -0.65 -14.96
N ASP A 6 -14.60 -0.20 -15.79
CA ASP A 6 -13.17 -0.25 -15.47
C ASP A 6 -12.84 0.55 -14.20
N CYS A 7 -12.06 -0.05 -13.32
CA CYS A 7 -11.71 0.48 -12.01
C CYS A 7 -10.18 0.39 -11.80
N TRP A 8 -9.59 1.47 -11.33
CA TRP A 8 -8.21 1.54 -10.89
C TRP A 8 -8.13 1.27 -9.40
N ILE A 9 -7.03 0.63 -8.98
CA ILE A 9 -6.75 0.33 -7.58
C ILE A 9 -5.51 1.12 -7.19
N TYR A 10 -5.69 2.00 -6.23
CA TYR A 10 -4.66 2.85 -5.66
C TYR A 10 -4.25 2.21 -4.33
N ILE A 11 -2.96 1.99 -4.10
CA ILE A 11 -2.46 1.29 -2.90
C ILE A 11 -1.32 2.08 -2.28
N ALA A 12 -1.41 2.28 -0.98
CA ALA A 12 -0.33 2.76 -0.15
C ALA A 12 0.25 1.59 0.64
N LYS A 13 1.55 1.33 0.45
CA LYS A 13 2.27 0.25 1.14
C LYS A 13 3.51 0.80 1.81
N LYS A 14 3.69 0.51 3.09
CA LYS A 14 4.92 0.81 3.83
C LYS A 14 6.05 -0.13 3.38
N THR A 15 7.21 0.41 3.06
CA THR A 15 8.31 -0.34 2.44
C THR A 15 9.10 -1.16 3.45
N ASP A 16 9.32 -0.65 4.64
CA ASP A 16 10.03 -1.27 5.76
C ASP A 16 9.29 -2.48 6.34
N THR A 17 8.04 -2.30 6.77
CA THR A 17 7.23 -3.34 7.44
C THR A 17 6.38 -4.15 6.48
N LYS A 18 6.42 -3.81 5.18
CA LYS A 18 5.60 -4.42 4.13
C LYS A 18 4.08 -4.28 4.35
N LEU A 19 3.66 -3.39 5.25
CA LEU A 19 2.26 -3.14 5.59
C LEU A 19 1.51 -2.60 4.38
N HIS A 20 0.42 -3.27 4.00
CA HIS A 20 -0.60 -2.67 3.16
C HIS A 20 -1.35 -1.67 4.05
N LEU A 21 -1.03 -0.38 3.96
CA LEU A 21 -1.54 0.64 4.86
C LEU A 21 -2.97 1.06 4.48
N ALA A 22 -3.16 1.35 3.19
CA ALA A 22 -4.43 1.81 2.66
C ALA A 22 -4.58 1.42 1.19
N HIS A 23 -5.82 1.35 0.74
CA HIS A 23 -6.16 1.34 -0.68
C HIS A 23 -7.41 2.18 -0.92
N SER A 24 -7.59 2.63 -2.15
CA SER A 24 -8.84 3.15 -2.67
C SER A 24 -9.06 2.60 -4.07
N THR A 25 -10.31 2.55 -4.51
CA THR A 25 -10.63 2.14 -5.87
C THR A 25 -11.52 3.18 -6.54
N GLY A 26 -11.42 3.32 -7.85
CA GLY A 26 -12.23 4.27 -8.59
C GLY A 26 -11.71 4.52 -10.00
N LYS A 27 -12.14 5.63 -10.60
CA LYS A 27 -11.53 6.10 -11.85
C LYS A 27 -10.17 6.71 -11.56
N ARG A 28 -9.36 6.89 -12.60
CA ARG A 28 -8.07 7.56 -12.47
C ARG A 28 -8.26 9.08 -12.39
N VAL A 29 -8.83 9.55 -11.28
CA VAL A 29 -9.21 10.95 -11.03
C VAL A 29 -8.72 11.41 -9.66
N GLN A 30 -8.66 12.73 -9.44
CA GLN A 30 -8.18 13.35 -8.20
C GLN A 30 -8.86 12.77 -6.95
N ALA A 31 -10.19 12.68 -6.97
CA ALA A 31 -10.99 12.19 -5.84
C ALA A 31 -10.54 10.80 -5.33
N THR A 32 -10.12 9.89 -6.21
CA THR A 32 -9.65 8.56 -5.80
C THR A 32 -8.28 8.62 -5.11
N ALA A 33 -7.40 9.53 -5.54
CA ALA A 33 -6.13 9.79 -4.86
C ALA A 33 -6.36 10.46 -3.49
N ASP A 34 -7.31 11.38 -3.39
CA ASP A 34 -7.66 12.05 -2.14
C ASP A 34 -8.22 11.06 -1.10
N GLU A 35 -9.09 10.13 -1.53
CA GLU A 35 -9.58 9.05 -0.67
C GLU A 35 -8.44 8.17 -0.13
N LEU A 36 -7.46 7.86 -0.98
CA LEU A 36 -6.27 7.12 -0.54
C LEU A 36 -5.51 7.91 0.52
N MET A 37 -5.18 9.17 0.25
CA MET A 37 -4.36 9.98 1.16
C MET A 37 -5.07 10.29 2.48
N LYS A 38 -6.39 10.51 2.47
CA LYS A 38 -7.20 10.61 3.70
C LYS A 38 -7.09 9.36 4.55
N THR A 39 -7.13 8.17 3.93
CA THR A 39 -7.00 6.89 4.63
C THR A 39 -5.59 6.69 5.16
N VAL A 40 -4.56 7.06 4.38
CA VAL A 40 -3.16 7.04 4.82
C VAL A 40 -2.96 7.96 6.02
N ARG A 41 -3.47 9.19 5.98
CA ARG A 41 -3.41 10.14 7.10
C ARG A 41 -4.11 9.60 8.35
N LYS A 42 -5.27 8.97 8.19
CA LYS A 42 -6.05 8.39 9.30
C LYS A 42 -5.35 7.20 9.96
N ARG A 43 -4.70 6.34 9.16
CA ARG A 43 -4.14 5.05 9.64
C ARG A 43 -2.64 5.09 9.91
N GLY A 44 -1.91 5.99 9.26
CA GLY A 44 -0.46 6.13 9.38
C GLY A 44 -0.06 6.86 10.67
N LYS A 45 1.23 6.75 11.01
CA LYS A 45 1.82 7.58 12.05
C LYS A 45 1.78 9.05 11.63
N ILE A 46 1.50 9.94 12.58
CA ILE A 46 1.48 11.38 12.34
C ILE A 46 2.93 11.84 12.13
N PRO A 47 3.29 12.35 10.94
CA PRO A 47 4.65 12.80 10.70
C PRO A 47 4.92 14.12 11.43
N THR A 48 6.19 14.35 11.76
CA THR A 48 6.67 15.60 12.37
C THR A 48 7.83 16.16 11.55
N LYS A 49 8.36 17.33 11.93
CA LYS A 49 9.53 17.90 11.24
C LYS A 49 10.79 17.07 11.46
N ASP A 50 10.90 16.43 12.62
CA ASP A 50 12.05 15.60 13.01
C ASP A 50 11.88 14.15 12.53
N GLU A 51 10.64 13.66 12.41
CA GLU A 51 10.29 12.33 11.92
C GLU A 51 9.35 12.44 10.71
N LYS A 52 9.93 12.82 9.57
CA LYS A 52 9.17 13.04 8.33
C LYS A 52 8.65 11.74 7.73
N ALA A 53 7.46 11.80 7.12
CA ALA A 53 6.99 10.72 6.25
C ALA A 53 7.53 10.89 4.82
N THR A 54 8.12 9.83 4.26
CA THR A 54 8.61 9.83 2.88
C THR A 54 7.67 9.06 1.96
N PHE A 55 7.21 9.73 0.91
CA PHE A 55 6.35 9.18 -0.13
C PHE A 55 7.14 8.97 -1.43
N ALA A 56 6.88 7.85 -2.10
CA ALA A 56 7.36 7.59 -3.45
C ALA A 56 6.22 7.06 -4.31
N SER A 57 6.00 7.65 -5.49
CA SER A 57 4.95 7.20 -6.42
C SER A 57 5.45 7.15 -7.86
N ASP A 58 4.57 6.72 -8.77
CA ASP A 58 4.76 6.98 -10.19
C ASP A 58 4.49 8.45 -10.53
N GLY A 59 4.67 8.83 -11.80
CA GLY A 59 4.39 10.19 -12.29
C GLY A 59 2.90 10.54 -12.39
N ASN A 60 2.01 9.93 -11.61
CA ASN A 60 0.61 10.37 -11.56
C ASN A 60 0.50 11.68 -10.75
N VAL A 61 0.23 12.77 -11.46
CA VAL A 61 0.11 14.14 -10.90
C VAL A 61 -0.92 14.28 -9.79
N GLN A 62 -1.91 13.38 -9.71
CA GLN A 62 -2.97 13.42 -8.70
C GLN A 62 -2.45 13.26 -7.27
N TYR A 63 -1.34 12.54 -7.09
CA TYR A 63 -0.76 12.30 -5.78
C TYR A 63 -0.19 13.56 -5.15
N THR A 64 0.38 14.48 -5.95
CA THR A 64 0.97 15.72 -5.43
C THR A 64 -0.07 16.54 -4.66
N SER A 65 -1.22 16.82 -5.29
CA SER A 65 -2.30 17.57 -4.66
C SER A 65 -2.89 16.81 -3.47
N ALA A 66 -3.15 15.52 -3.62
CA ALA A 66 -3.73 14.70 -2.55
C ALA A 66 -2.84 14.64 -1.30
N ILE A 67 -1.51 14.58 -1.46
CA ILE A 67 -0.57 14.57 -0.34
C ILE A 67 -0.58 15.94 0.36
N LEU A 68 -0.46 17.05 -0.39
CA LEU A 68 -0.42 18.40 0.18
C LEU A 68 -1.71 18.81 0.89
N GLU A 69 -2.86 18.27 0.49
CA GLU A 69 -4.14 18.50 1.18
C GLU A 69 -4.25 17.75 2.52
N ASN A 70 -3.45 16.71 2.73
CA ASN A 70 -3.56 15.83 3.91
C ASN A 70 -2.41 16.00 4.92
N PHE A 71 -1.26 16.50 4.47
CA PHE A 71 -0.05 16.60 5.27
C PHE A 71 0.60 17.98 5.12
N ASP A 72 1.19 18.47 6.21
CA ASP A 72 2.00 19.68 6.18
C ASP A 72 3.30 19.39 5.40
N VAL A 73 3.59 20.21 4.39
CA VAL A 73 4.75 20.07 3.50
C VAL A 73 6.08 20.03 4.27
N GLU A 74 6.16 20.67 5.45
CA GLU A 74 7.37 20.65 6.27
C GLU A 74 7.61 19.31 6.98
N THR A 75 6.58 18.46 7.07
CA THR A 75 6.61 17.16 7.78
C THR A 75 6.79 15.98 6.83
N ILE A 76 6.96 16.21 5.53
CA ILE A 76 6.96 15.16 4.52
C ILE A 76 8.07 15.34 3.49
N ASN A 77 8.45 14.24 2.87
CA ASN A 77 9.27 14.21 1.67
C ASN A 77 8.50 13.48 0.57
N TYR A 78 8.62 13.91 -0.68
CA TYR A 78 7.96 13.24 -1.80
C TYR A 78 8.80 13.23 -3.06
N GLY A 79 8.97 12.03 -3.61
CA GLY A 79 9.60 11.80 -4.90
C GLY A 79 8.70 11.03 -5.87
N GLN A 80 8.91 11.28 -7.16
CA GLN A 80 8.26 10.54 -8.24
C GLN A 80 9.30 9.79 -9.07
N LEU A 81 8.94 8.57 -9.47
CA LEU A 81 9.69 7.77 -10.43
C LEU A 81 8.89 7.57 -11.71
N VAL A 82 9.42 8.07 -12.82
CA VAL A 82 8.86 7.88 -14.15
C VAL A 82 9.76 6.94 -14.94
N LYS A 83 9.20 5.84 -15.45
CA LYS A 83 9.94 4.88 -16.28
C LYS A 83 9.87 5.30 -17.74
N GLU A 84 11.03 5.43 -18.36
CA GLU A 84 11.15 5.65 -19.80
C GLU A 84 11.02 4.31 -20.53
N ARG A 85 10.24 4.29 -21.61
CA ARG A 85 9.94 3.07 -22.34
C ARG A 85 10.12 3.25 -23.84
N GLU A 86 10.80 2.29 -24.45
CA GLU A 86 10.95 2.16 -25.90
C GLU A 86 10.57 0.73 -26.31
N GLY A 87 9.73 0.59 -27.35
CA GLY A 87 9.27 -0.72 -27.81
C GLY A 87 8.61 -1.59 -26.71
N GLY A 88 8.01 -0.97 -25.68
CA GLY A 88 7.40 -1.66 -24.54
C GLY A 88 8.38 -2.16 -23.47
N ARG A 89 9.69 -1.94 -23.63
CA ARG A 89 10.72 -2.24 -22.62
C ARG A 89 11.08 -0.99 -21.82
N VAL A 90 11.44 -1.16 -20.55
CA VAL A 90 11.96 -0.06 -19.73
C VAL A 90 13.43 0.16 -20.10
N VAL A 91 13.76 1.34 -20.58
CA VAL A 91 15.12 1.73 -21.01
C VAL A 91 15.79 2.68 -20.02
N GLY A 92 15.00 3.36 -19.19
CA GLY A 92 15.48 4.34 -18.23
C GLY A 92 14.49 4.57 -17.10
N LYS A 93 14.95 5.31 -16.08
CA LYS A 93 14.13 5.78 -14.96
C LYS A 93 14.54 7.22 -14.66
N THR A 94 13.59 8.14 -14.77
CA THR A 94 13.75 9.51 -14.28
C THR A 94 13.17 9.60 -12.87
N ARG A 95 13.94 10.19 -11.95
CA ARG A 95 13.52 10.48 -10.58
C ARG A 95 13.42 11.98 -10.40
N THR A 96 12.38 12.41 -9.70
CA THR A 96 12.13 13.82 -9.45
C THR A 96 11.72 13.99 -8.00
N ILE A 97 12.48 14.78 -7.25
CA ILE A 97 12.06 15.27 -5.93
C ILE A 97 11.01 16.36 -6.19
N ILE A 98 9.82 16.17 -5.65
CA ILE A 98 8.71 17.12 -5.81
C ILE A 98 8.72 18.14 -4.67
N PHE A 99 8.94 17.67 -3.43
CA PHE A 99 9.18 18.53 -2.27
C PHE A 99 9.88 17.75 -1.15
N GLY A 100 10.46 18.50 -0.21
CA GLY A 100 11.25 17.96 0.89
C GLY A 100 12.64 17.52 0.44
N GLU A 101 13.25 16.66 1.24
CA GLU A 101 14.60 16.15 1.04
C GLU A 101 14.57 14.63 1.14
N VAL A 102 14.82 13.96 0.02
CA VAL A 102 14.85 12.50 -0.09
C VAL A 102 15.99 12.10 -1.01
N ASP A 103 16.70 11.04 -0.63
CA ASP A 103 17.74 10.49 -1.50
C ASP A 103 17.11 9.86 -2.74
N ASP A 104 17.70 10.10 -3.92
CA ASP A 104 17.22 9.53 -5.18
C ASP A 104 17.09 8.00 -5.12
N VAL A 105 17.95 7.33 -4.35
CA VAL A 105 17.90 5.86 -4.20
C VAL A 105 16.63 5.37 -3.50
N ASP A 106 16.02 6.20 -2.66
CA ASP A 106 14.80 5.88 -1.92
C ASP A 106 13.52 6.14 -2.73
N ILE A 107 13.63 6.93 -3.80
CA ILE A 107 12.56 7.08 -4.78
C ILE A 107 12.56 5.85 -5.70
N ASP A 108 11.88 4.77 -5.28
CA ASP A 108 11.63 3.61 -6.13
C ASP A 108 10.21 3.03 -5.93
N THR A 109 9.64 2.50 -7.01
CA THR A 109 8.33 1.87 -7.07
C THR A 109 8.39 0.34 -7.12
N VAL A 110 9.58 -0.28 -7.14
CA VAL A 110 9.74 -1.75 -7.19
C VAL A 110 8.93 -2.48 -6.12
N TYR A 111 8.85 -1.94 -4.90
CA TYR A 111 8.08 -2.57 -3.82
C TYR A 111 6.57 -2.56 -4.08
N ILE A 112 6.02 -1.46 -4.60
CA ILE A 112 4.59 -1.37 -4.90
C ILE A 112 4.26 -2.19 -6.15
N GLU A 113 5.15 -2.24 -7.14
CA GLU A 113 4.99 -3.08 -8.35
C GLU A 113 4.99 -4.57 -8.01
N ARG A 114 5.92 -5.02 -7.15
CA ARG A 114 5.93 -6.39 -6.64
C ARG A 114 4.69 -6.71 -5.82
N TYR A 115 4.19 -5.74 -5.05
CA TYR A 115 2.96 -5.92 -4.30
C TYR A 115 1.74 -6.01 -5.20
N ASN A 116 1.66 -5.21 -6.25
CA ASN A 116 0.63 -5.32 -7.29
C ASN A 116 0.63 -6.70 -7.96
N LEU A 117 1.81 -7.29 -8.19
CA LEU A 117 1.90 -8.67 -8.66
C LEU A 117 1.36 -9.66 -7.62
N THR A 118 1.75 -9.49 -6.35
CA THR A 118 1.27 -10.33 -5.24
C THR A 118 -0.26 -10.30 -5.11
N LEU A 119 -0.86 -9.11 -5.23
CA LEU A 119 -2.31 -8.93 -5.26
C LEU A 119 -2.95 -9.65 -6.44
N ARG A 120 -2.38 -9.58 -7.65
CA ARG A 120 -2.90 -10.31 -8.82
C ARG A 120 -2.85 -11.82 -8.66
N HIS A 121 -1.86 -12.34 -7.94
CA HIS A 121 -1.78 -13.77 -7.62
C HIS A 121 -2.76 -14.17 -6.52
N GLY A 122 -2.95 -13.33 -5.52
CA GLY A 122 -3.79 -13.62 -4.36
C GLY A 122 -5.28 -13.34 -4.57
N ILE A 123 -5.62 -12.47 -5.52
CA ILE A 123 -6.99 -12.03 -5.79
C ILE A 123 -7.34 -12.39 -7.23
N SER A 124 -8.17 -13.42 -7.40
CA SER A 124 -8.62 -13.90 -8.72
C SER A 124 -9.33 -12.83 -9.55
N ARG A 125 -9.96 -11.85 -8.88
CA ARG A 125 -10.65 -10.69 -9.49
C ARG A 125 -9.71 -9.75 -10.25
N LEU A 126 -8.41 -9.76 -9.90
CA LEU A 126 -7.38 -8.91 -10.51
C LEU A 126 -6.62 -9.61 -11.64
N VAL A 127 -6.91 -10.90 -11.88
CA VAL A 127 -6.32 -11.65 -12.98
C VAL A 127 -6.93 -11.15 -14.29
N ARG A 128 -6.05 -10.78 -15.22
CA ARG A 128 -6.44 -10.24 -16.53
C ARG A 128 -7.22 -11.28 -17.33
N LYS A 129 -8.35 -10.86 -17.94
CA LYS A 129 -9.23 -11.73 -18.75
C LYS A 129 -9.77 -12.95 -18.00
N SER A 130 -9.91 -12.85 -16.68
CA SER A 130 -10.56 -13.88 -15.86
C SER A 130 -12.08 -13.70 -15.84
N LEU A 131 -12.81 -14.80 -15.68
CA LEU A 131 -14.26 -14.79 -15.42
C LEU A 131 -14.60 -14.32 -14.00
N CYS A 132 -13.60 -14.17 -13.12
CA CYS A 132 -13.78 -13.77 -11.73
C CYS A 132 -13.86 -12.25 -11.52
N PHE A 133 -14.06 -11.43 -12.55
CA PHE A 133 -14.10 -9.97 -12.39
C PHE A 133 -15.25 -9.51 -11.48
N SER A 134 -15.05 -8.39 -10.78
CA SER A 134 -16.10 -7.79 -9.97
C SER A 134 -17.13 -7.07 -10.85
N LYS A 135 -18.41 -7.37 -10.66
CA LYS A 135 -19.53 -6.71 -11.37
C LYS A 135 -19.82 -5.30 -10.85
N CYS A 136 -19.47 -5.02 -9.59
CA CYS A 136 -19.56 -3.70 -8.99
C CYS A 136 -18.32 -3.39 -8.16
N LYS A 137 -18.05 -2.09 -7.97
CA LYS A 137 -16.91 -1.55 -7.22
C LYS A 137 -16.86 -2.05 -5.78
N GLU A 138 -17.99 -2.05 -5.09
CA GLU A 138 -18.09 -2.46 -3.67
C GLU A 138 -17.59 -3.90 -3.43
N MET A 139 -17.88 -4.82 -4.36
CA MET A 139 -17.38 -6.20 -4.26
C MET A 139 -15.86 -6.30 -4.47
N LEU A 140 -15.27 -5.35 -5.21
CA LEU A 140 -13.82 -5.24 -5.31
C LEU A 140 -13.22 -4.69 -4.00
N ASP A 141 -13.81 -3.63 -3.45
CA ASP A 141 -13.41 -3.03 -2.17
C ASP A 141 -13.43 -4.07 -1.04
N ASN A 142 -14.56 -4.76 -0.83
CA ASN A 142 -14.70 -5.79 0.19
C ASN A 142 -13.64 -6.91 0.07
N HIS A 143 -13.27 -7.28 -1.16
CA HIS A 143 -12.25 -8.30 -1.37
C HIS A 143 -10.84 -7.77 -1.08
N LEU A 144 -10.56 -6.51 -1.41
CA LEU A 144 -9.30 -5.84 -1.06
C LEU A 144 -9.16 -5.68 0.45
N ASP A 145 -10.24 -5.37 1.17
CA ASP A 145 -10.27 -5.29 2.63
C ASP A 145 -9.93 -6.63 3.29
N VAL A 146 -10.60 -7.71 2.87
CA VAL A 146 -10.30 -9.07 3.37
C VAL A 146 -8.84 -9.44 3.05
N TYR A 147 -8.36 -9.12 1.85
CA TYR A 147 -6.98 -9.40 1.48
C TYR A 147 -5.98 -8.54 2.27
N GLN A 148 -6.30 -7.29 2.56
CA GLN A 148 -5.49 -6.40 3.41
C GLN A 148 -5.33 -7.03 4.79
N CYS A 149 -6.42 -7.46 5.43
CA CYS A 149 -6.39 -8.14 6.71
C CYS A 149 -5.57 -9.44 6.65
N TYR A 150 -5.83 -10.30 5.66
CA TYR A 150 -5.06 -11.52 5.46
C TYR A 150 -3.56 -11.25 5.31
N ASN A 151 -3.18 -10.31 4.45
CA ASN A 151 -1.78 -9.97 4.21
C ASN A 151 -1.09 -9.39 5.45
N ASN A 152 -1.80 -8.55 6.21
CA ASN A 152 -1.21 -7.79 7.30
C ASN A 152 -1.19 -8.56 8.63
N LEU A 153 -2.21 -9.37 8.93
CA LEU A 153 -2.41 -10.02 10.23
C LEU A 153 -2.06 -11.52 10.23
N ILE A 154 -2.34 -12.23 9.12
CA ILE A 154 -2.26 -13.70 9.05
C ILE A 154 -1.01 -14.17 8.27
N ARG A 155 -0.74 -13.55 7.12
CA ARG A 155 0.31 -14.02 6.21
C ARG A 155 1.70 -13.60 6.68
N VAL A 156 2.50 -14.58 7.09
CA VAL A 156 3.93 -14.39 7.35
C VAL A 156 4.66 -13.91 6.09
N ASN A 157 5.54 -12.93 6.27
CA ASN A 157 6.40 -12.43 5.20
C ASN A 157 7.86 -12.79 5.46
N SER A 158 8.46 -13.58 4.57
CA SER A 158 9.86 -14.01 4.71
C SER A 158 10.86 -12.86 4.73
N ALA A 159 10.55 -11.72 4.10
CA ALA A 159 11.40 -10.53 4.14
C ALA A 159 11.37 -9.82 5.51
N LEU A 160 10.42 -10.17 6.38
CA LEU A 160 10.32 -9.64 7.74
C LEU A 160 10.91 -10.60 8.78
N THR A 161 11.33 -11.79 8.38
CA THR A 161 11.91 -12.78 9.29
C THR A 161 13.22 -12.26 9.88
N ILE A 162 13.32 -12.24 11.21
CA ILE A 162 14.56 -11.92 11.92
C ILE A 162 15.35 -13.21 12.12
N LYS A 163 16.59 -13.22 11.65
CA LYS A 163 17.50 -14.34 11.87
C LYS A 163 17.99 -14.34 13.31
N THR A 164 17.89 -15.49 13.96
CA THR A 164 18.39 -15.72 15.32
C THR A 164 19.74 -16.44 15.29
N GLU A 165 20.30 -16.70 16.46
CA GLU A 165 21.58 -17.38 16.59
C GLU A 165 21.52 -18.83 16.09
N LYS A 166 22.70 -19.41 15.84
CA LYS A 166 22.83 -20.74 15.23
C LYS A 166 22.29 -21.80 16.19
N GLY A 167 21.12 -22.36 15.86
CA GLY A 167 20.43 -23.39 16.64
C GLY A 167 19.04 -22.96 17.13
N GLU A 168 18.74 -21.67 17.07
CA GLU A 168 17.42 -21.12 17.41
C GLU A 168 16.53 -21.00 16.17
N LYS A 169 15.21 -21.03 16.37
CA LYS A 169 14.26 -20.77 15.29
C LYS A 169 14.19 -19.27 14.99
N ASN A 170 14.24 -18.92 13.71
CA ASN A 170 14.05 -17.54 13.28
C ASN A 170 12.68 -17.00 13.73
N ILE A 171 12.63 -15.71 14.03
CA ILE A 171 11.39 -15.03 14.40
C ILE A 171 10.66 -14.62 13.12
N VAL A 172 9.55 -15.30 12.83
CA VAL A 172 8.67 -14.97 11.71
C VAL A 172 7.68 -13.88 12.09
N ARG A 173 7.40 -12.96 11.16
CA ARG A 173 6.52 -11.82 11.43
C ARG A 173 5.57 -11.57 10.27
N THR A 174 4.38 -11.08 10.59
CA THR A 174 3.47 -10.42 9.65
C THR A 174 3.76 -8.92 9.61
N PRO A 175 3.23 -8.19 8.62
CA PRO A 175 3.35 -6.74 8.58
C PRO A 175 2.84 -6.03 9.84
N CYS A 176 1.71 -6.46 10.43
CA CYS A 176 1.20 -5.85 11.67
C CYS A 176 2.10 -6.12 12.87
N ILE A 177 2.75 -7.30 12.96
CA ILE A 177 3.75 -7.56 14.01
C ILE A 177 4.98 -6.66 13.81
N ALA A 178 5.45 -6.51 12.57
CA ALA A 178 6.58 -5.61 12.28
C ALA A 178 6.27 -4.13 12.55
N GLU A 179 5.00 -3.72 12.46
CA GLU A 179 4.54 -2.38 12.81
C GLU A 179 4.21 -2.21 14.30
N GLY A 180 4.18 -3.29 15.09
CA GLY A 180 3.81 -3.27 16.51
C GLY A 180 2.30 -3.11 16.75
N ILE A 181 1.45 -3.39 15.76
CA ILE A 181 -0.02 -3.32 15.87
C ILE A 181 -0.57 -4.53 16.65
N THR A 182 0.11 -5.67 16.57
CA THR A 182 -0.22 -6.91 17.27
C THR A 182 1.07 -7.65 17.61
N ASP A 183 1.01 -8.55 18.60
CA ASP A 183 2.15 -9.31 19.11
C ASP A 183 2.17 -10.78 18.63
N HIS A 184 1.12 -11.23 17.92
CA HIS A 184 1.00 -12.60 17.43
C HIS A 184 0.47 -12.65 15.98
N ILE A 185 0.66 -13.81 15.34
CA ILE A 185 0.10 -14.08 14.02
C ILE A 185 -1.36 -14.46 14.21
N TRP A 186 -2.26 -13.75 13.54
CA TRP A 186 -3.68 -14.04 13.63
C TRP A 186 -4.03 -15.31 12.86
N THR A 187 -5.09 -15.97 13.31
CA THR A 187 -5.81 -17.02 12.61
C THR A 187 -6.99 -16.46 11.83
N TRP A 188 -7.54 -17.25 10.92
CA TRP A 188 -8.80 -16.90 10.25
C TRP A 188 -9.96 -16.80 11.24
N GLU A 189 -9.98 -17.65 12.26
CA GLU A 189 -11.01 -17.62 13.29
C GLU A 189 -10.99 -16.29 14.06
N GLU A 190 -9.83 -15.86 14.54
CA GLU A 190 -9.67 -14.57 15.22
C GLU A 190 -10.12 -13.41 14.33
N LEU A 191 -9.71 -13.41 13.06
CA LEU A 191 -10.09 -12.35 12.11
C LEU A 191 -11.61 -12.31 11.88
N LEU A 192 -12.26 -13.45 11.68
CA LEU A 192 -13.69 -13.53 11.38
C LEU A 192 -14.58 -13.32 12.61
N MET A 193 -14.06 -13.64 13.80
CA MET A 193 -14.78 -13.49 15.07
C MET A 193 -14.43 -12.19 15.80
N PHE A 194 -13.56 -11.36 15.22
CA PHE A 194 -13.18 -10.08 15.81
C PHE A 194 -14.39 -9.16 15.97
N LYS A 195 -14.73 -8.85 17.21
CA LYS A 195 -15.81 -7.92 17.52
C LYS A 195 -15.27 -6.50 17.42
N THR A 196 -15.73 -5.75 16.43
CA THR A 196 -15.53 -4.31 16.41
C THR A 196 -16.23 -3.73 17.64
N GLY A 197 -15.52 -2.98 18.48
CA GLY A 197 -16.17 -2.18 19.51
C GLY A 197 -17.19 -1.27 18.81
N HIS A 198 -18.46 -1.37 19.16
CA HIS A 198 -19.44 -0.39 18.72
C HIS A 198 -19.10 0.93 19.42
N GLU A 199 -18.45 1.85 18.72
CA GLU A 199 -18.46 3.26 19.12
C GLU A 199 -19.90 3.77 18.91
N THR A 200 -20.64 3.88 20.02
CA THR A 200 -21.92 4.60 20.13
C THR A 200 -21.74 6.10 20.03
#